data_AF-A0A380TIQ4-F1
#
_entry.id   AF-A0A380TIQ4-F1
#
_cell.length_a   1.000
_cell.length_b   1.000
_cell.length_c   1.000
_cell.angle_alpha   90.00
_cell.angle_beta   90.00
_cell.angle_gamma   90.00
#
_symmetry.space_group_name_H-M   'P 1'
#
loop_
_entity.id
_entity.type
_entity.pdbx_description
1 polymer ?
#
loop_
_entity_poly.entity_id
_entity_poly.type
_entity_poly.pdbx_seq_one_letter_code
_entity_poly.pdbx_strand_id
1 'polypeptide(L)'
;MPPVGAAPWAGGGGEGGFALLADLLRAWLASIVRVAGGAPPQEALASEAETIGRLAAAGGLERWLQVWENSTRLLARAETANMDLKQILLAVFLNVEAALKR
;
A
#
# COMPACT_ATOMS: atom_id res chain seq x y z
N MET A 1 22.93 5.87 27.17
CA MET A 1 21.75 5.06 26.83
C MET A 1 20.54 5.69 27.52
N PRO A 2 19.62 6.33 26.79
CA PRO A 2 18.37 6.82 27.36
C PRO A 2 17.33 5.67 27.54
N PRO A 3 16.38 5.81 28.46
CA PRO A 3 15.41 4.77 28.79
C PRO A 3 14.32 4.61 27.72
N VAL A 4 13.86 3.36 27.54
CA VAL A 4 12.69 2.99 26.73
C VAL A 4 11.43 3.57 27.37
N GLY A 5 11.11 4.82 27.02
CA GLY A 5 9.93 5.54 27.48
C GLY A 5 8.92 5.69 26.36
N ALA A 6 7.75 5.07 26.56
CA ALA A 6 6.45 5.32 25.90
C ALA A 6 6.50 5.55 24.37
N ALA A 7 6.19 4.48 23.62
CA ALA A 7 5.82 4.63 22.22
C ALA A 7 4.64 5.62 22.11
N PRO A 8 4.68 6.62 21.20
CA PRO A 8 3.72 7.73 21.15
C PRO A 8 2.34 7.37 20.58
N TRP A 9 1.88 6.12 20.74
CA TRP A 9 0.53 5.73 20.27
C TRP A 9 -0.61 6.24 21.17
N ALA A 10 -0.32 7.10 22.15
CA ALA A 10 -1.32 7.79 22.95
C ALA A 10 -1.76 9.12 22.28
N GLY A 11 -2.61 9.02 21.25
CA GLY A 11 -3.30 10.17 20.67
C GLY A 11 -4.09 9.84 19.40
N GLY A 12 -5.41 9.65 19.52
CA GLY A 12 -6.35 9.66 18.38
C GLY A 12 -6.51 8.32 17.63
N GLY A 13 -7.22 7.36 18.22
CA GLY A 13 -7.43 6.02 17.66
C GLY A 13 -8.23 5.91 16.34
N GLY A 14 -8.63 7.04 15.73
CA GLY A 14 -9.35 7.08 14.45
C GLY A 14 -8.51 7.63 13.29
N GLU A 15 -7.93 8.82 13.46
CA GLU A 15 -7.16 9.51 12.42
C GLU A 15 -5.78 8.87 12.19
N GLY A 16 -5.11 8.41 13.26
CA GLY A 16 -3.82 7.73 13.14
C GLY A 16 -3.91 6.35 12.49
N GLY A 17 -5.02 5.63 12.69
CA GLY A 17 -5.24 4.30 12.11
C GLY A 17 -5.44 4.35 10.59
N PHE A 18 -6.19 5.34 10.11
CA PHE A 18 -6.36 5.55 8.68
C PHE A 18 -5.03 5.93 8.01
N ALA A 19 -4.33 6.93 8.56
CA ALA A 19 -3.05 7.39 8.02
C ALA A 19 -2.02 6.25 7.94
N LEU A 20 -1.93 5.43 9.00
CA LEU A 20 -1.07 4.25 9.04
C LEU A 20 -1.44 3.23 7.95
N LEU A 21 -2.74 2.93 7.78
CA LEU A 21 -3.18 2.00 6.73
C LEU A 21 -2.87 2.57 5.35
N ALA A 22 -3.15 3.85 5.12
CA ALA A 22 -2.89 4.50 3.84
C ALA A 22 -1.40 4.45 3.48
N ASP A 23 -0.53 4.69 4.45
CA ASP A 23 0.93 4.57 4.26
C ASP A 23 1.35 3.13 3.98
N LEU A 24 0.80 2.15 4.71
CA LEU A 24 1.06 0.74 4.47
C LEU A 24 0.67 0.32 3.05
N LEU A 25 -0.54 0.67 2.60
CA LEU A 25 -1.03 0.35 1.25
C LEU A 25 -0.20 1.04 0.16
N ARG A 26 0.18 2.31 0.36
CA ARG A 26 1.06 3.05 -0.56
C ARG A 26 2.42 2.36 -0.68
N ALA A 27 3.03 2.00 0.46
CA ALA A 27 4.33 1.35 0.50
C ALA A 27 4.30 -0.05 -0.14
N TRP A 28 3.26 -0.82 0.15
CA TRP A 28 3.08 -2.15 -0.42
C TRP A 28 2.91 -2.10 -1.94
N LEU A 29 2.03 -1.24 -2.47
CA LEU A 29 1.88 -1.07 -3.93
C LEU A 29 3.16 -0.55 -4.59
N ALA A 30 3.88 0.37 -3.95
CA ALA A 30 5.17 0.87 -4.45
C ALA A 30 6.24 -0.23 -4.53
N SER A 31 6.19 -1.22 -3.64
CA SER A 31 7.10 -2.37 -3.70
C SER A 31 6.85 -3.24 -4.94
N ILE A 32 5.58 -3.45 -5.32
CA ILE A 32 5.22 -4.21 -6.52
C ILE A 32 5.74 -3.49 -7.77
N VAL A 33 5.55 -2.16 -7.85
CA VAL A 33 6.09 -1.34 -8.96
C VAL A 33 7.61 -1.45 -9.04
N ARG A 34 8.31 -1.36 -7.91
CA ARG A 34 9.77 -1.50 -7.86
C ARG A 34 10.24 -2.85 -8.40
N VAL A 35 9.65 -3.94 -7.91
CA VAL A 35 10.02 -5.29 -8.34
C VAL A 35 9.64 -5.52 -9.81
N ALA A 36 8.51 -5.01 -10.27
CA ALA A 36 8.13 -5.06 -11.69
C ALA A 36 9.11 -4.26 -12.58
N GLY A 37 9.75 -3.23 -12.02
CA GLY A 37 10.83 -2.46 -12.66
C GLY A 37 12.22 -3.08 -12.55
N GLY A 38 12.34 -4.29 -11.99
CA GLY A 38 13.60 -5.02 -11.87
C GLY A 38 14.43 -4.69 -10.64
N ALA A 39 13.90 -3.92 -9.69
CA ALA A 39 14.57 -3.70 -8.41
C ALA A 39 14.45 -4.95 -7.51
N PRO A 40 15.43 -5.20 -6.63
CA PRO A 40 15.30 -6.26 -5.63
C PRO A 40 14.18 -5.94 -4.62
N PRO A 41 13.52 -6.96 -4.04
CA PRO A 41 12.55 -6.76 -2.97
C PRO A 41 13.15 -6.02 -1.77
N GLN A 42 12.36 -5.14 -1.14
CA GLN A 42 12.80 -4.44 0.07
C GLN A 42 12.84 -5.39 1.29
N GLU A 43 13.88 -5.26 2.12
CA GLU A 43 14.06 -6.07 3.34
C GLU A 43 12.87 -5.93 4.31
N ALA A 44 12.30 -4.73 4.43
CA ALA A 44 11.14 -4.47 5.29
C ALA A 44 9.88 -5.26 4.88
N LEU A 45 9.84 -5.79 3.66
CA LEU A 45 8.75 -6.61 3.11
C LEU A 45 9.24 -8.02 2.75
N ALA A 46 10.34 -8.49 3.35
CA ALA A 46 10.94 -9.78 3.04
C ALA A 46 9.95 -10.95 3.23
N SER A 47 9.08 -10.88 4.26
CA SER A 47 8.02 -11.88 4.48
C SER A 47 6.97 -11.93 3.37
N GLU A 48 6.86 -10.86 2.57
CA GLU A 48 5.88 -10.72 1.49
C GLU A 48 6.54 -10.80 0.10
N ALA A 49 7.87 -10.96 0.05
CA ALA A 49 8.66 -10.88 -1.18
C ALA A 49 8.18 -11.88 -2.25
N GLU A 50 7.77 -13.08 -1.86
CA GLU A 50 7.20 -14.08 -2.78
C GLU A 50 5.91 -13.56 -3.44
N THR A 51 4.98 -13.03 -2.64
CA THR A 51 3.71 -12.50 -3.12
C THR A 51 3.93 -11.28 -4.01
N ILE A 52 4.79 -10.35 -3.58
CA ILE A 52 5.18 -9.17 -4.35
C ILE A 52 5.79 -9.58 -5.70
N GLY A 53 6.69 -10.56 -5.70
CA GLY A 53 7.31 -11.08 -6.93
C GLY A 53 6.31 -11.69 -7.90
N ARG A 54 5.36 -12.50 -7.39
CA ARG A 54 4.29 -13.09 -8.20
C ARG A 54 3.37 -12.03 -8.81
N LEU A 55 3.00 -11.01 -8.04
CA LEU A 55 2.18 -9.90 -8.52
C LEU A 55 2.95 -9.09 -9.57
N ALA A 56 4.17 -8.69 -9.28
CA ALA A 56 5.03 -7.94 -10.19
C ALA A 56 5.14 -8.62 -11.57
N ALA A 57 5.36 -9.93 -11.59
CA ALA A 57 5.46 -10.73 -12.82
C ALA A 57 4.14 -10.82 -13.61
N ALA A 58 2.98 -10.72 -12.95
CA ALA A 58 1.67 -10.94 -13.58
C ALA A 58 1.13 -9.71 -14.35
N GLY A 59 1.41 -8.48 -13.89
CA GLY A 59 0.75 -7.27 -14.41
C GLY A 59 1.56 -6.44 -15.44
N GLY A 60 2.88 -6.60 -15.50
CA GLY A 60 3.77 -5.68 -16.24
C GLY A 60 3.91 -4.30 -15.55
N LEU A 61 5.06 -3.65 -15.72
CA LEU A 61 5.42 -2.41 -14.99
C LEU A 61 4.41 -1.28 -15.17
N GLU A 62 4.03 -0.97 -16.41
CA GLU A 62 3.11 0.13 -16.74
C GLU A 62 1.77 -0.01 -16.02
N ARG A 63 1.26 -1.25 -15.95
CA ARG A 63 -0.01 -1.54 -15.29
C ARG A 63 0.09 -1.39 -13.78
N TRP A 64 1.17 -1.89 -13.18
CA TRP A 64 1.39 -1.72 -11.74
C TRP A 64 1.59 -0.25 -11.36
N LEU A 65 2.22 0.54 -12.22
CA LEU A 65 2.34 1.99 -12.05
C LEU A 65 0.96 2.66 -12.04
N GLN A 66 0.09 2.29 -12.97
CA GLN A 66 -1.29 2.79 -13.03
C GLN A 66 -2.09 2.43 -11.75
N VAL A 67 -1.97 1.20 -11.25
CA VAL A 67 -2.62 0.77 -9.99
C VAL A 67 -2.11 1.60 -8.81
N TRP A 68 -0.79 1.77 -8.70
CA TRP A 68 -0.18 2.54 -7.62
C TRP A 68 -0.65 4.00 -7.63
N GLU A 69 -0.67 4.65 -8.79
CA GLU A 69 -1.15 6.02 -8.91
C GLU A 69 -2.64 6.17 -8.57
N ASN A 70 -3.49 5.30 -9.11
CA ASN A 70 -4.93 5.33 -8.85
C ASN A 70 -5.24 5.15 -7.37
N SER A 71 -4.55 4.21 -6.72
CA SER A 71 -4.74 3.92 -5.30
C SER A 71 -4.19 5.04 -4.42
N THR A 72 -3.05 5.64 -4.78
CA THR A 72 -2.48 6.79 -4.06
C THR A 72 -3.41 8.01 -4.13
N ARG A 73 -3.98 8.30 -5.31
CA ARG A 73 -4.99 9.37 -5.47
C ARG A 73 -6.27 9.10 -4.69
N LEU A 74 -6.73 7.86 -4.66
CA LEU A 74 -7.89 7.44 -3.87
C LEU A 74 -7.64 7.66 -2.37
N LEU A 75 -6.50 7.20 -1.85
CA LEU A 75 -6.14 7.32 -0.45
C LEU A 75 -6.02 8.79 -0.01
N ALA A 76 -5.42 9.65 -0.84
CA ALA A 76 -5.34 11.09 -0.56
C ALA A 76 -6.71 11.78 -0.53
N ARG A 77 -7.69 11.29 -1.31
CA ARG A 77 -9.06 11.81 -1.31
C ARG A 77 -9.89 11.29 -0.14
N ALA A 78 -9.63 10.07 0.31
CA ALA A 78 -10.40 9.45 1.38
C ALA A 78 -10.35 10.23 2.70
N GLU A 79 -9.20 10.86 3.02
CA GLU A 79 -9.05 11.73 4.20
C GLU A 79 -10.00 12.92 4.18
N THR A 80 -10.22 13.52 3.00
CA THR A 80 -11.07 14.70 2.86
C THR A 80 -12.54 14.37 2.63
N ALA A 81 -12.84 13.16 2.14
CA ALA A 81 -14.18 12.68 1.81
C ALA A 81 -14.87 11.86 2.92
N ASN A 82 -14.23 11.68 4.08
CA ASN A 82 -14.72 10.84 5.19
C ASN A 82 -15.15 9.43 4.72
N MET A 83 -14.40 8.84 3.78
CA MET A 83 -14.71 7.52 3.23
C MET A 83 -14.47 6.42 4.27
N ASP A 84 -15.35 5.43 4.31
CA ASP A 84 -15.21 4.28 5.20
C ASP A 84 -14.04 3.38 4.76
N LEU A 85 -13.31 2.85 5.74
CA LEU A 85 -12.13 1.99 5.55
C LEU A 85 -12.40 0.81 4.60
N LYS A 86 -13.58 0.21 4.68
CA LYS A 86 -13.97 -0.93 3.84
C LYS A 86 -14.09 -0.53 2.37
N GLN A 87 -14.66 0.64 2.10
CA GLN A 87 -14.82 1.14 0.73
C GLN A 87 -13.45 1.37 0.08
N ILE A 88 -12.50 1.90 0.85
CA ILE A 88 -11.14 2.18 0.39
C ILE A 88 -10.39 0.89 0.11
N LEU A 89 -10.43 -0.06 1.05
CA LEU A 89 -9.82 -1.37 0.87
C LEU A 89 -10.38 -2.09 -0.36
N LEU A 90 -11.70 -2.13 -0.51
CA LEU A 90 -12.35 -2.75 -1.67
C LEU A 90 -11.90 -2.09 -2.98
N ALA A 91 -11.87 -0.76 -3.04
CA ALA A 91 -11.45 -0.06 -4.25
C ALA A 91 -9.97 -0.31 -4.60
N VAL A 92 -9.08 -0.35 -3.61
CA VAL A 92 -7.67 -0.71 -3.83
C VAL A 92 -7.55 -2.14 -4.36
N PHE A 93 -8.22 -3.11 -3.75
CA PHE A 93 -8.16 -4.50 -4.20
C PHE A 93 -8.79 -4.71 -5.58
N LEU A 94 -9.85 -3.99 -5.93
CA LEU A 94 -10.42 -4.02 -7.27
C LEU A 94 -9.45 -3.47 -8.33
N ASN A 95 -8.67 -2.44 -8.00
CA ASN A 95 -7.60 -1.95 -8.90
C ASN A 95 -6.51 -3.01 -9.09
N VAL A 96 -6.11 -3.72 -8.03
CA VAL A 96 -5.16 -4.84 -8.09
C VAL A 96 -5.72 -5.98 -8.96
N GLU A 97 -6.97 -6.38 -8.73
CA GLU A 97 -7.62 -7.45 -9.49
C GLU A 97 -7.71 -7.10 -10.99
N ALA A 98 -8.06 -5.85 -11.31
CA ALA A 98 -8.09 -5.36 -12.69
C ALA A 98 -6.72 -5.45 -13.37
N ALA A 99 -5.62 -5.37 -12.61
CA ALA A 99 -4.29 -5.56 -13.16
C ALA A 99 -4.01 -7.01 -13.58
N LEU A 100 -4.69 -7.98 -12.96
CA LEU A 100 -4.45 -9.42 -13.14
C LEU A 100 -5.37 -10.08 -14.18
N LYS A 101 -6.56 -9.52 -14.45
CA LYS A 101 -7.60 -10.13 -15.30
C LYS A 101 -7.40 -9.96 -16.83
N ARG A 102 -6.19 -10.10 -17.37
CA ARG A 102 -6.01 -10.14 -18.84
C ARG A 102 -5.32 -11.40 -19.31
#